data_AF-A0A2M7HZK6-F1
#
_entry.id   AF-A0A2M7HZK6-F1
#
_cell.length_a   1.000
_cell.length_b   1.000
_cell.length_c   1.000
_cell.angle_alpha   90.00
_cell.angle_beta   90.00
_cell.angle_gamma   90.00
#
_symmetry.space_group_name_H-M   'P 1'
#
loop_
_entity.id
_entity.type
_entity.pdbx_description
1 polymer ?
#
loop_
_entity_poly.entity_id
_entity_poly.type
_entity_poly.pdbx_seq_one_letter_code
_entity_poly.pdbx_strand_id
1 'polypeptide(L)'
;MAFYVNIVALDSGRELSSVKNFKNFPRIATFITDPPYTLNGVLAFINVGLNMLAHGGVKEFYVILNETMIGGDMLEIQKILPRCNVYLSEVHKNFNFYSLPENYTERDRANEFLLKNNIKLGILSRSSSSNLYVFKTSNPNLDKLKGCIDYSKIYTHYL
;
A
#
# COMPACT_ATOMS: atom_id res chain seq x y z
N MET A 1 0.54 -12.90 17.35
CA MET A 1 -0.71 -12.17 17.03
C MET A 1 -0.34 -11.08 16.04
N ALA A 2 -0.68 -11.25 14.77
CA ALA A 2 -0.48 -10.22 13.74
C ALA A 2 -1.64 -9.23 13.85
N PHE A 3 -1.35 -7.96 14.13
CA PHE A 3 -2.38 -6.93 14.10
C PHE A 3 -2.62 -6.58 12.64
N TYR A 4 -3.87 -6.72 12.21
CA TYR A 4 -4.35 -6.02 11.03
C TYR A 4 -4.34 -4.53 11.41
N VAL A 5 -3.21 -3.85 11.20
CA VAL A 5 -3.18 -2.40 11.25
C VAL A 5 -3.75 -1.94 9.92
N ASN A 6 -5.07 -2.10 9.79
CA ASN A 6 -5.81 -1.09 9.09
C ASN A 6 -5.46 0.19 9.88
N ILE A 7 -4.73 1.14 9.29
CA ILE A 7 -4.46 2.44 9.93
C ILE A 7 -5.81 3.19 9.94
N VAL A 8 -6.80 2.63 10.63
CA VAL A 8 -8.14 3.18 10.89
C VAL A 8 -8.03 4.38 11.84
N ALA A 9 -6.84 4.62 12.41
CA ALA A 9 -6.55 5.86 13.12
C ALA A 9 -6.48 7.12 12.22
N LEU A 10 -6.70 6.99 10.90
CA LEU A 10 -6.89 8.12 9.98
C LEU A 10 -8.35 8.30 9.52
N ASP A 11 -9.26 7.44 9.97
CA ASP A 11 -10.71 7.50 9.65
C ASP A 11 -11.45 8.62 10.42
N SER A 12 -10.70 9.52 11.08
CA SER A 12 -11.23 10.68 11.82
C SER A 12 -10.77 12.03 11.27
N GLY A 13 -10.31 12.08 10.01
CA GLY A 13 -9.92 13.34 9.37
C GLY A 13 -8.61 13.94 9.88
N ARG A 14 -7.76 13.13 10.53
CA ARG A 14 -6.39 13.54 10.87
C ARG A 14 -5.48 13.23 9.70
N GLU A 15 -4.84 14.24 9.13
CA GLU A 15 -3.83 14.05 8.10
C GLU A 15 -2.64 13.22 8.65
N LEU A 16 -2.07 12.32 7.83
CA LEU A 16 -0.80 11.64 8.12
C LEU A 16 0.33 12.62 8.54
N SER A 17 0.28 13.85 8.02
CA SER A 17 1.17 14.97 8.35
C SER A 17 1.09 15.39 9.84
N SER A 18 -0.04 15.13 10.50
CA SER A 18 -0.32 15.56 11.87
C SER A 18 0.21 14.61 12.95
N VAL A 19 0.67 13.40 12.57
CA VAL A 19 1.26 12.44 13.50
C VAL A 19 2.69 12.84 13.83
N LYS A 20 2.84 13.76 14.79
CA LYS A 20 4.14 14.32 15.20
C LYS A 20 4.95 13.39 16.12
N ASN A 21 4.37 12.33 16.68
CA ASN A 21 5.04 11.49 17.68
C ASN A 21 4.67 9.99 17.58
N PHE A 22 5.39 9.25 16.74
CA PHE A 22 5.27 7.80 16.64
C PHE A 22 5.76 7.05 17.90
N LYS A 23 6.48 7.73 18.81
CA LYS A 23 7.01 7.14 20.05
C LYS A 23 5.93 6.56 20.99
N ASN A 24 4.69 7.03 20.87
CA ASN A 24 3.58 6.61 21.73
C ASN A 24 2.72 5.49 21.13
N PHE A 25 3.04 5.01 19.92
CA PHE A 25 2.33 3.89 19.33
C PHE A 25 2.74 2.57 19.98
N PRO A 26 1.81 1.61 20.15
CA PRO A 26 2.16 0.29 20.63
C PRO A 26 3.17 -0.37 19.68
N ARG A 27 4.18 -1.02 20.26
CA ARG A 27 5.17 -1.77 19.49
C ARG A 27 4.54 -3.05 18.94
N ILE A 28 4.69 -3.28 17.65
CA ILE A 28 4.12 -4.44 16.95
C ILE A 28 5.22 -5.37 16.44
N ALA A 29 4.91 -6.66 16.31
CA ALA A 29 5.87 -7.65 15.81
C ALA A 29 6.01 -7.61 14.27
N THR A 30 4.91 -7.30 13.59
CA THR A 30 4.76 -7.25 12.13
C THR A 30 3.57 -6.35 11.78
N PHE A 31 3.49 -5.88 10.54
CA PHE A 31 2.32 -5.18 9.99
C PHE A 31 2.02 -5.64 8.56
N ILE A 32 0.78 -5.42 8.15
CA ILE A 32 0.32 -5.52 6.77
C ILE A 32 -0.39 -4.21 6.40
N THR A 33 -0.21 -3.73 5.18
CA THR A 33 -0.86 -2.50 4.70
C THR A 33 -1.33 -2.64 3.24
N ASP A 34 -2.44 -1.99 2.92
CA ASP A 34 -2.97 -1.79 1.56
C ASP A 34 -3.02 -0.26 1.32
N PRO A 35 -1.87 0.35 0.98
CA PRO A 35 -1.74 1.81 0.92
C PRO A 35 -2.36 2.39 -0.36
N PRO A 36 -2.55 3.72 -0.44
CA PRO A 36 -2.84 4.38 -1.71
C PRO A 36 -1.77 4.01 -2.75
N TYR A 37 -2.21 3.68 -3.97
CA TYR A 37 -1.32 3.25 -5.07
C TYR A 37 -0.61 4.44 -5.74
N THR A 38 0.07 5.25 -4.93
CA THR A 38 0.99 6.33 -5.33
C THR A 38 2.34 6.08 -4.67
N LEU A 39 3.45 6.53 -5.26
CA LEU A 39 4.76 6.43 -4.62
C LEU A 39 4.76 6.97 -3.17
N ASN A 40 4.23 8.17 -2.96
CA ASN A 40 4.24 8.83 -1.65
C ASN A 40 3.33 8.11 -0.65
N GLY A 41 2.17 7.61 -1.09
CA GLY A 41 1.25 6.87 -0.24
C GLY A 41 1.85 5.55 0.24
N VAL A 42 2.46 4.78 -0.65
CA VAL A 42 3.15 3.54 -0.29
C VAL A 42 4.27 3.80 0.72
N LEU A 43 5.16 4.76 0.42
CA LEU A 43 6.29 5.05 1.29
C LEU A 43 5.84 5.61 2.66
N ALA A 44 4.80 6.44 2.71
CA ALA A 44 4.25 6.98 3.96
C ALA A 44 3.71 5.87 4.86
N PHE A 45 2.91 4.95 4.33
CA PHE A 45 2.33 3.87 5.11
C PHE A 45 3.41 2.88 5.59
N ILE A 46 4.40 2.56 4.74
CA ILE A 46 5.56 1.76 5.14
C ILE A 46 6.33 2.48 6.27
N ASN A 47 6.59 3.78 6.14
CA ASN A 47 7.31 4.55 7.16
C ASN A 47 6.59 4.51 8.52
N VAL A 48 5.27 4.65 8.55
CA VAL A 48 4.47 4.53 9.77
C VAL A 48 4.58 3.12 10.36
N GLY A 49 4.37 2.08 9.55
CA GLY A 49 4.46 0.69 10.00
C GLY A 49 5.84 0.34 10.58
N LEU A 50 6.92 0.77 9.90
CA LEU A 50 8.29 0.57 10.38
C LEU A 50 8.57 1.31 11.70
N ASN A 51 8.01 2.52 11.89
CA ASN A 51 8.11 3.25 13.15
C ASN A 51 7.42 2.52 14.32
N MET A 52 6.44 1.67 14.04
CA MET A 52 5.71 0.89 15.04
C MET A 52 6.37 -0.45 15.36
N LEU A 53 7.28 -0.96 14.52
CA LEU A 53 7.93 -2.26 14.77
C LEU A 53 8.71 -2.26 16.09
N ALA A 54 8.64 -3.40 16.78
CA ALA A 54 9.47 -3.67 17.94
C ALA A 54 10.96 -3.76 17.55
N HIS A 55 11.85 -3.32 18.43
CA HIS A 55 13.29 -3.35 18.18
C HIS A 55 13.87 -4.78 18.21
N GLY A 56 15.01 -4.97 17.52
CA GLY A 56 15.83 -6.17 17.57
C GLY A 56 15.41 -7.29 16.61
N GLY A 57 16.41 -7.95 16.02
CA GLY A 57 16.23 -9.06 15.06
C GLY A 57 15.73 -8.62 13.69
N VAL A 58 15.61 -9.58 12.77
CA VAL A 58 14.98 -9.36 11.46
C VAL A 58 13.47 -9.36 11.65
N LYS A 59 12.80 -8.34 11.12
CA LYS A 59 11.34 -8.20 11.06
C LYS A 59 10.86 -8.39 9.64
N GLU A 60 9.69 -8.99 9.52
CA GLU A 60 8.95 -9.16 8.27
C GLU A 60 7.68 -8.33 8.33
N PHE A 61 7.30 -7.72 7.21
CA PHE A 61 6.04 -7.00 7.05
C PHE A 61 5.53 -7.13 5.61
N TYR A 62 4.27 -6.77 5.39
CA TYR A 62 3.58 -7.06 4.15
C TYR A 62 2.94 -5.81 3.55
N VAL A 63 3.01 -5.68 2.23
CA VAL A 63 2.39 -4.58 1.49
C VAL A 63 1.57 -5.17 0.35
N ILE A 64 0.29 -4.87 0.28
CA ILE A 64 -0.60 -5.26 -0.81
C ILE A 64 -0.54 -4.16 -1.87
N LEU A 65 -0.14 -4.48 -3.10
CA LEU A 65 -0.12 -3.51 -4.21
C LEU A 65 -0.68 -4.13 -5.48
N ASN A 66 -1.37 -3.31 -6.27
CA ASN A 66 -1.75 -3.63 -7.64
C ASN A 66 -0.69 -3.04 -8.59
N GLU A 67 0.03 -3.90 -9.34
CA GLU A 67 1.09 -3.48 -10.27
C GLU A 67 0.60 -2.55 -11.38
N THR A 68 -0.64 -2.72 -11.84
CA THR A 68 -1.24 -1.88 -12.88
C THR A 68 -1.53 -0.47 -12.38
N MET A 69 -1.99 -0.33 -11.13
CA MET A 69 -2.33 0.97 -10.54
C MET A 69 -1.10 1.74 -10.07
N ILE A 70 -0.11 1.04 -9.49
CA ILE A 70 1.14 1.67 -9.05
C ILE A 70 2.06 2.00 -10.26
N GLY A 71 1.95 1.26 -11.36
CA GLY A 71 2.68 1.51 -12.59
C GLY A 71 4.21 1.63 -12.38
N GLY A 72 4.80 2.69 -12.95
CA GLY A 72 6.24 2.94 -12.91
C GLY A 72 6.80 3.20 -11.51
N ASP A 73 5.96 3.63 -10.56
CA ASP A 73 6.38 3.91 -9.18
C ASP A 73 6.87 2.64 -8.47
N MET A 74 6.48 1.44 -8.93
CA MET A 74 6.99 0.19 -8.36
C MET A 74 8.52 0.08 -8.48
N LEU A 75 9.08 0.54 -9.60
CA LEU A 75 10.53 0.54 -9.80
C LEU A 75 11.21 1.53 -8.85
N GLU A 76 10.59 2.68 -8.58
CA GLU A 76 11.10 3.67 -7.62
C GLU A 76 11.03 3.14 -6.19
N ILE A 77 9.94 2.48 -5.79
CA ILE A 77 9.83 1.80 -4.48
C ILE A 77 10.97 0.78 -4.31
N GLN A 78 11.23 -0.05 -5.34
CA GLN A 78 12.31 -1.05 -5.33
C GLN A 78 13.71 -0.43 -5.30
N LYS A 79 13.89 0.83 -5.72
CA LYS A 79 15.17 1.57 -5.58
C LYS A 79 15.30 2.21 -4.20
N ILE A 80 14.22 2.76 -3.65
CA ILE A 80 14.22 3.54 -2.41
C ILE A 80 14.36 2.63 -1.19
N LEU A 81 13.56 1.56 -1.10
CA LEU A 81 13.50 0.72 0.11
C LEU A 81 14.84 0.05 0.45
N PRO A 82 15.60 -0.55 -0.48
CA PRO A 82 16.90 -1.16 -0.17
C PRO A 82 17.90 -0.14 0.36
N ARG A 83 17.87 1.09 -0.15
CA ARG A 83 18.70 2.20 0.35
C ARG A 83 18.35 2.63 1.77
N CYS A 84 17.19 2.22 2.27
CA CYS A 84 16.69 2.44 3.62
C CYS A 84 16.79 1.17 4.49
N ASN A 85 17.59 0.18 4.09
CA ASN A 85 17.75 -1.12 4.76
C ASN A 85 16.46 -1.94 4.86
N VAL A 86 15.58 -1.80 3.86
CA VAL A 86 14.35 -2.57 3.71
C VAL A 86 14.45 -3.34 2.39
N TYR A 87 14.41 -4.66 2.44
CA TYR A 87 14.56 -5.47 1.23
C TYR A 87 13.32 -6.32 0.98
N LEU A 88 12.99 -6.47 -0.31
CA LEU A 88 11.95 -7.38 -0.75
C LEU A 88 12.48 -8.81 -0.64
N SER A 89 11.76 -9.69 0.05
CA SER A 89 12.11 -11.11 0.13
C SER A 89 11.26 -11.96 -0.81
N GLU A 90 9.95 -11.70 -0.89
CA GLU A 90 9.00 -12.56 -1.60
C GLU A 90 7.86 -11.74 -2.22
N VAL A 91 7.26 -12.29 -3.27
CA VAL A 91 6.05 -11.74 -3.90
C VAL A 91 5.05 -12.87 -4.12
N HIS A 92 3.88 -12.77 -3.48
CA HIS A 92 2.75 -13.67 -3.75
C HIS A 92 1.80 -13.02 -4.73
N LYS A 93 1.72 -13.59 -5.94
CA LYS A 93 0.88 -13.07 -7.01
C LYS A 93 -0.60 -13.35 -6.75
N ASN A 94 -1.47 -12.42 -7.15
CA ASN A 94 -2.92 -12.56 -7.05
C ASN A 94 -3.40 -12.91 -5.62
N PHE A 95 -2.78 -12.28 -4.62
CA PHE A 95 -3.06 -12.51 -3.22
C PHE A 95 -4.45 -12.01 -2.82
N ASN A 96 -4.87 -10.85 -3.34
CA ASN A 96 -6.18 -10.28 -3.06
C ASN A 96 -6.97 -10.03 -4.35
N PHE A 97 -8.29 -10.21 -4.28
CA PHE A 97 -9.22 -9.95 -5.37
C PHE A 97 -10.29 -8.98 -4.89
N TYR A 98 -10.46 -7.87 -5.61
CA TYR A 98 -11.50 -6.91 -5.32
C TYR A 98 -12.69 -7.18 -6.22
N SER A 99 -13.87 -7.34 -5.61
CA SER A 99 -15.14 -7.40 -6.34
C SER A 99 -15.44 -6.03 -6.93
N LEU A 100 -16.06 -6.02 -8.11
CA LEU A 100 -16.65 -4.78 -8.65
C LEU A 100 -17.70 -4.26 -7.66
N PRO A 101 -17.55 -3.06 -7.08
CA PRO A 101 -18.55 -2.51 -6.18
C PRO A 101 -19.87 -2.28 -6.93
N GLU A 102 -20.99 -2.50 -6.25
CA GLU A 102 -22.30 -2.46 -6.92
C GLU A 102 -22.67 -1.08 -7.45
N ASN A 103 -22.20 -0.02 -6.79
CA ASN A 103 -22.58 1.38 -7.03
C ASN A 103 -21.49 2.21 -7.73
N TYR A 104 -20.56 1.56 -8.43
CA TYR A 104 -19.40 2.25 -9.00
C TYR A 104 -19.65 2.65 -10.45
N THR A 105 -19.46 3.93 -10.79
CA THR A 105 -19.62 4.43 -12.17
C THR A 105 -18.75 3.71 -13.19
N GLU A 106 -17.59 3.17 -12.80
CA GLU A 106 -16.80 2.31 -13.68
C GLU A 106 -17.51 0.99 -14.03
N ARG A 107 -18.45 0.49 -13.23
CA ARG A 107 -19.28 -0.67 -13.58
C ARG A 107 -20.17 -0.33 -14.76
N ASP A 108 -20.78 0.85 -14.77
CA ASP A 108 -21.62 1.31 -15.87
C ASP A 108 -20.78 1.51 -17.14
N ARG A 109 -19.61 2.15 -17.03
CA ARG A 109 -18.67 2.30 -18.15
C ARG A 109 -18.16 0.96 -18.69
N ALA A 110 -17.86 0.02 -17.79
CA ALA A 110 -17.44 -1.33 -18.18
C ALA A 110 -18.57 -2.07 -18.90
N ASN A 111 -19.81 -1.97 -18.40
CA ASN A 111 -20.99 -2.54 -19.04
C ASN A 111 -21.23 -1.94 -20.43
N GLU A 112 -21.11 -0.62 -20.59
CA GLU A 112 -21.20 0.06 -21.89
C GLU A 112 -20.14 -0.46 -22.87
N PHE A 113 -18.90 -0.60 -22.42
CA PHE A 113 -17.81 -1.16 -23.22
C PHE A 113 -18.10 -2.61 -23.63
N LEU A 114 -18.56 -3.45 -22.71
CA LEU A 114 -18.90 -4.85 -23.00
C LEU A 114 -20.04 -4.94 -24.04
N LEU A 115 -21.10 -4.15 -23.87
CA LEU A 115 -22.21 -4.07 -24.82
C LEU A 115 -21.72 -3.66 -26.21
N LYS A 116 -20.87 -2.63 -26.30
CA LYS A 116 -20.30 -2.14 -27.55
C LYS A 116 -19.50 -3.22 -28.30
N ASN A 117 -18.93 -4.19 -27.59
CA ASN A 117 -18.14 -5.27 -28.16
C ASN A 117 -18.90 -6.61 -28.25
N ASN A 118 -20.23 -6.62 -28.08
CA ASN A 118 -21.07 -7.84 -28.07
C ASN A 118 -20.66 -8.88 -27.00
N ILE A 119 -20.14 -8.41 -25.87
CA ILE A 119 -19.77 -9.26 -24.73
C ILE A 119 -20.90 -9.24 -23.70
N LYS A 120 -21.25 -10.40 -23.14
CA LYS A 120 -22.33 -10.55 -22.17
C LYS A 120 -22.07 -9.71 -20.91
N LEU A 121 -23.09 -8.95 -20.50
CA LEU A 121 -23.10 -8.19 -19.24
C LEU A 121 -22.94 -9.10 -18.01
N GLY A 122 -22.33 -8.58 -16.95
CA GLY A 122 -22.12 -9.33 -15.71
C GLY A 122 -21.02 -10.39 -15.77
N ILE A 123 -20.29 -10.51 -16.89
CA ILE A 123 -19.07 -11.33 -16.96
C ILE A 123 -17.98 -10.79 -16.04
N LEU A 124 -17.89 -9.47 -15.89
CA LEU A 124 -16.94 -8.83 -14.99
C LEU A 124 -17.48 -8.91 -13.55
N SER A 125 -16.89 -9.79 -12.75
CA SER A 125 -17.17 -9.93 -11.31
C SER A 125 -16.09 -9.31 -10.42
N ARG A 126 -14.93 -8.99 -10.99
CA ARG A 126 -13.75 -8.46 -10.29
C ARG A 126 -13.31 -7.15 -10.91
N SER A 127 -12.98 -6.17 -10.06
CA SER A 127 -12.42 -4.88 -10.49
C SER A 127 -10.91 -4.97 -10.68
N SER A 128 -10.21 -5.73 -9.84
CA SER A 128 -8.75 -5.83 -9.86
C SER A 128 -8.24 -7.01 -9.03
N SER A 129 -6.98 -7.40 -9.26
CA SER A 129 -6.21 -8.29 -8.36
C SER A 129 -4.96 -7.58 -7.86
N SER A 130 -4.57 -7.82 -6.61
CA SER A 130 -3.35 -7.27 -6.01
C SER A 130 -2.39 -8.36 -5.58
N ASN A 131 -1.09 -8.06 -5.63
CA ASN A 131 -0.02 -8.93 -5.16
C ASN A 131 0.33 -8.58 -3.71
N LEU A 132 0.82 -9.56 -2.95
CA LEU A 132 1.40 -9.35 -1.63
C LEU A 132 2.92 -9.30 -1.76
N TYR A 133 3.52 -8.18 -1.36
CA TYR A 133 4.95 -7.99 -1.28
C TYR A 133 5.40 -8.21 0.16
N VAL A 134 6.32 -9.16 0.36
CA VAL A 134 6.90 -9.47 1.66
C VAL A 134 8.23 -8.76 1.77
N PHE A 135 8.35 -7.86 2.73
CA PHE A 135 9.55 -7.09 2.98
C PHE A 135 10.15 -7.46 4.33
N LYS A 136 11.48 -7.33 4.42
CA LYS A 136 12.24 -7.60 5.64
C LYS A 136 13.19 -6.46 5.98
N THR A 137 13.46 -6.29 7.27
CA THR A 137 14.46 -5.34 7.77
C THR A 137 14.94 -5.73 9.16
N SER A 138 16.21 -5.49 9.48
CA SER A 138 16.74 -5.59 10.85
C SER A 138 16.97 -4.22 11.50
N ASN A 139 17.17 -3.17 10.70
CA ASN A 139 17.44 -1.81 11.15
C ASN A 139 17.10 -0.78 10.05
N PRO A 140 15.81 -0.44 9.87
CA PRO A 140 15.39 0.47 8.80
C PRO A 140 15.91 1.90 9.04
N ASN A 141 16.36 2.57 7.99
CA ASN A 141 16.73 3.99 8.07
C ASN A 141 15.49 4.88 7.87
N LEU A 142 14.80 5.15 8.97
CA LEU A 142 13.52 5.88 8.98
C LEU A 142 13.66 7.34 8.56
N ASP A 143 14.76 8.01 8.94
CA ASP A 143 14.97 9.41 8.55
C ASP A 143 15.18 9.55 7.04
N LYS A 144 15.94 8.62 6.45
CA LYS A 144 16.15 8.58 5.00
C LYS A 144 14.86 8.26 4.25
N LEU A 145 14.09 7.27 4.72
CA LEU A 145 12.80 6.95 4.13
C LEU A 145 11.85 8.15 4.21
N LYS A 146 11.79 8.81 5.37
CA LYS A 146 10.99 10.02 5.59
C LYS A 146 11.38 11.14 4.61
N GLY A 147 12.66 11.29 4.31
CA GLY A 147 13.17 12.28 3.36
C GLY A 147 12.75 12.02 1.89
N CYS A 148 12.25 10.83 1.56
CA CYS A 148 11.76 10.50 0.22
C CYS A 148 10.24 10.76 0.04
N ILE A 149 9.54 11.21 1.07
CA ILE A 149 8.07 11.30 1.07
C ILE A 149 7.63 12.76 0.94
N ASP A 150 6.89 13.06 -0.11
CA ASP A 150 6.08 14.27 -0.22
C ASP A 150 4.67 14.00 0.34
N TYR A 151 4.44 14.40 1.59
CA TYR A 151 3.17 14.17 2.29
C TYR A 151 1.98 14.91 1.64
N SER A 152 2.24 15.92 0.81
CA SER A 152 1.17 16.62 0.08
C SER A 152 0.63 15.83 -1.11
N LYS A 153 1.34 14.76 -1.53
CA LYS A 153 1.03 13.97 -2.73
C LYS A 153 0.69 12.51 -2.43
N ILE A 154 0.26 12.21 -1.21
CA ILE A 154 -0.10 10.84 -0.77
C ILE A 154 -1.22 10.24 -1.63
N TYR A 155 -2.18 11.05 -2.08
CA TYR A 155 -3.35 10.60 -2.83
C TYR A 155 -3.35 11.07 -4.30
N THR A 156 -2.23 11.61 -4.79
CA THR A 156 -2.12 12.13 -6.16
C THR A 156 -1.54 11.06 -7.09
N HIS A 157 -2.40 10.43 -7.89
CA HIS A 157 -2.02 9.33 -8.79
C HIS A 157 -1.39 9.78 -10.12
N TYR A 158 -1.78 10.95 -10.63
CA TYR A 158 -1.31 11.48 -11.91
C TYR A 158 -1.21 13.02 -11.81
N LEU A 159 -0.09 13.58 -12.26
CA LEU A 159 0.05 15.00 -12.62
C LEU A 159 -0.20 15.15 -14.10
#